data_AF-Q3A901-F1
#
_entry.id   AF-Q3A901-F1
#
_cell.length_a   1.000
_cell.length_b   1.000
_cell.length_c   1.000
_cell.angle_alpha   90.00
_cell.angle_beta   90.00
_cell.angle_gamma   90.00
#
_symmetry.space_group_name_H-M   'P 1'
#
loop_
_entity.id
_entity.type
_entity.pdbx_description
1 polymer ?
#
loop_
_entity_poly.entity_id
_entity_poly.type
_entity_poly.pdbx_seq_one_letter_code
_entity_poly.pdbx_strand_id
1 'polypeptide(L)'
;MKFWLKIILIQLIIFVAIFTLGIFFIEGDVFDFFTPDDLKTFKVIGFGAKNNSYKIYFDSPILARGKIKIYNEVNDLVREINLERIKKGTNEVTWDGRDNDGNLLTEDRYRFEVEAELYHIPVFLFLDIKPPGVDDQNIYALYPQTLDRILELIKEGGFQTATAGEIADYVGERNLPPPKPVGLIFIDGYKGFFNDGAGLLKAYDMKFSLFLITGYIGVRPEMMNWEEVRAISQLGLAEFGIEGHKIPDNGFWSQKPGESLEQYKSRIISDVNAARELVGKNLNTGVEGFLWKAKQNNSLNMAAVRQSGIKYQVLINYDLVNEIGQGDIVYAYPVSKTTDIKEIEKRLNNIVEKKIIFKGVLQENNE
;
A
#
# COMPACT_ATOMS: atom_id res chain seq x y z
N MET A 1 21.37 -10.36 -54.64
CA MET A 1 21.58 -10.15 -53.19
C MET A 1 22.40 -8.89 -52.88
N LYS A 2 22.34 -7.85 -53.73
CA LYS A 2 23.05 -6.57 -53.55
C LYS A 2 22.17 -5.47 -52.93
N PHE A 3 20.97 -5.82 -52.48
CA PHE A 3 20.00 -4.91 -51.84
C PHE A 3 20.10 -4.94 -50.30
N TRP A 4 20.51 -6.06 -49.72
CA TRP A 4 20.68 -6.21 -48.27
C TRP A 4 21.96 -5.57 -47.70
N LEU A 5 23.01 -5.38 -48.50
CA LEU A 5 24.23 -4.69 -48.05
C LEU A 5 24.07 -3.16 -47.93
N LYS A 6 23.07 -2.54 -48.57
CA LYS A 6 22.83 -1.08 -48.47
C LYS A 6 22.03 -0.68 -47.23
N ILE A 7 21.21 -1.57 -46.65
CA ILE A 7 20.45 -1.28 -45.42
C ILE A 7 21.34 -1.39 -44.17
N ILE A 8 22.30 -2.34 -44.17
CA ILE A 8 23.27 -2.49 -43.07
C ILE A 8 24.24 -1.29 -43.02
N LEU A 9 24.60 -0.70 -44.16
CA LEU A 9 25.48 0.47 -44.18
C LEU A 9 24.77 1.78 -43.71
N ILE A 10 23.45 1.89 -43.92
CA ILE A 10 22.67 3.06 -43.45
C ILE A 10 22.36 2.95 -41.95
N GLN A 11 22.20 1.75 -41.39
CA GLN A 11 22.13 1.57 -39.94
C GLN A 11 23.48 1.76 -39.23
N LEU A 12 24.61 1.44 -39.88
CA LEU A 12 25.94 1.75 -39.33
C LEU A 12 26.23 3.26 -39.28
N ILE A 13 25.68 4.06 -40.18
CA ILE A 13 25.85 5.52 -40.17
C ILE A 13 24.95 6.19 -39.11
N ILE A 14 23.83 5.56 -38.73
CA ILE A 14 23.01 6.03 -37.60
C ILE A 14 23.58 5.56 -36.25
N PHE A 15 24.35 4.48 -36.22
CA PHE A 15 25.00 3.99 -34.98
C PHE A 15 26.31 4.71 -34.62
N VAL A 16 26.91 5.47 -35.55
CA VAL A 16 28.18 6.19 -35.33
C VAL A 16 27.98 7.69 -35.05
N ALA A 17 26.75 8.22 -35.13
CA ALA A 17 26.46 9.65 -34.94
C ALA A 17 25.96 10.06 -33.53
N ILE A 18 25.90 9.13 -32.56
CA ILE A 18 25.51 9.44 -31.16
C ILE A 18 26.66 9.16 -30.17
N PHE A 19 27.92 9.11 -30.66
CA PHE A 19 29.11 8.98 -29.84
C PHE A 19 30.03 10.20 -29.94
N THR A 20 29.43 11.40 -29.90
CA THR A 20 30.16 12.65 -29.61
C THR A 20 29.50 13.34 -28.43
N LEU A 21 29.67 12.77 -27.24
CA LEU A 21 29.65 13.47 -25.95
C LEU A 21 30.18 12.49 -24.88
N GLY A 22 31.47 12.66 -24.56
CA GLY A 22 32.16 12.27 -23.32
C GLY A 22 31.90 10.88 -22.72
N ILE A 23 32.78 9.92 -23.01
CA ILE A 23 33.03 8.78 -22.11
C ILE A 23 34.41 8.98 -21.50
N PHE A 24 34.46 9.21 -20.20
CA PHE A 24 35.67 9.07 -19.40
C PHE A 24 35.84 7.60 -19.01
N PHE A 25 37.01 7.03 -19.33
CA PHE A 25 37.47 5.78 -18.74
C PHE A 25 38.05 6.09 -17.36
N ILE A 26 37.66 5.31 -16.35
CA ILE A 26 38.35 5.26 -15.05
C ILE A 26 39.03 3.89 -14.96
N GLU A 27 40.35 3.89 -15.15
CA GLU A 27 41.23 2.83 -14.64
C GLU A 27 41.48 3.08 -13.15
N GLY A 28 41.39 2.04 -12.32
CA GLY A 28 41.90 2.06 -10.94
C GLY A 28 40.96 1.52 -9.88
N ASP A 29 41.14 0.23 -9.59
CA ASP A 29 41.02 -0.48 -8.31
C ASP A 29 39.66 -0.66 -7.60
N VAL A 30 39.24 -1.94 -7.66
CA VAL A 30 38.37 -2.70 -6.74
C VAL A 30 36.93 -2.19 -6.65
N PHE A 31 36.23 -2.26 -7.78
CA PHE A 31 34.78 -2.16 -7.85
C PHE A 31 34.17 -3.55 -7.72
N ASP A 32 33.66 -3.87 -6.53
CA ASP A 32 32.69 -4.93 -6.38
C ASP A 32 31.30 -4.30 -6.19
N PHE A 33 30.32 -4.86 -6.91
CA PHE A 33 28.87 -4.61 -6.86
C PHE A 33 28.29 -3.47 -7.70
N PHE A 34 28.22 -3.68 -9.03
CA PHE A 34 27.01 -3.44 -9.86
C PHE A 34 27.02 -4.34 -11.10
N THR A 35 25.83 -4.76 -11.56
CA THR A 35 25.67 -5.41 -12.87
C THR A 35 25.36 -4.37 -13.95
N PRO A 36 25.67 -4.64 -15.23
CA PRO A 36 25.35 -3.71 -16.33
C PRO A 36 23.86 -3.36 -16.49
N ASP A 37 22.94 -4.08 -15.84
CA ASP A 37 21.51 -3.78 -15.85
C ASP A 37 21.12 -2.74 -14.80
N ASP A 38 21.83 -2.65 -13.67
CA ASP A 38 21.66 -1.59 -12.67
C ASP A 38 21.99 -0.20 -13.26
N LEU A 39 22.90 -0.15 -14.24
CA LEU A 39 23.27 1.06 -14.98
C LEU A 39 22.25 1.46 -16.06
N LYS A 40 21.26 0.61 -16.39
CA LYS A 40 20.23 0.92 -17.38
C LYS A 40 18.98 1.57 -16.78
N THR A 41 18.75 1.43 -15.47
CA THR A 41 17.53 1.91 -14.80
C THR A 41 17.69 3.29 -14.18
N PHE A 42 18.92 3.76 -14.00
CA PHE A 42 19.23 4.93 -13.19
C PHE A 42 20.14 5.89 -13.96
N LYS A 43 19.67 7.10 -14.26
CA LYS A 43 20.44 8.11 -15.00
C LYS A 43 20.68 9.35 -14.13
N VAL A 44 21.93 9.63 -13.80
CA VAL A 44 22.35 10.97 -13.36
C VAL A 44 22.29 11.88 -14.59
N ILE A 45 21.38 12.86 -14.60
CA ILE A 45 21.14 13.73 -15.77
C ILE A 45 22.16 14.88 -15.84
N GLY A 46 22.78 15.24 -14.70
CA GLY A 46 23.87 16.20 -14.61
C GLY A 46 24.03 16.78 -13.21
N PHE A 47 25.20 17.35 -12.94
CA PHE A 47 25.51 18.18 -11.79
C PHE A 47 26.37 19.35 -12.28
N GLY A 48 26.36 20.48 -11.58
CA GLY A 48 27.20 21.61 -11.95
C GLY A 48 26.99 22.77 -10.99
N ALA A 49 28.08 23.42 -10.61
CA ALA A 49 28.01 24.63 -9.81
C ALA A 49 27.30 25.72 -10.62
N LYS A 50 26.04 25.98 -10.28
CA LYS A 50 25.35 27.21 -10.67
C LYS A 50 25.15 28.03 -9.41
N ASN A 51 26.10 28.92 -9.11
CA ASN A 51 26.14 29.67 -7.86
C ASN A 51 26.32 28.77 -6.62
N ASN A 52 27.27 27.82 -6.64
CA ASN A 52 27.66 26.95 -5.51
C ASN A 52 26.59 25.93 -5.05
N SER A 53 25.88 25.26 -5.95
CA SER A 53 24.93 24.19 -5.60
C SER A 53 25.02 22.98 -6.54
N TYR A 54 24.92 21.77 -6.00
CA TYR A 54 24.86 20.49 -6.70
C TYR A 54 23.41 20.04 -6.89
N LYS A 55 23.07 19.55 -8.09
CA LYS A 55 21.78 18.92 -8.36
C LYS A 55 21.92 17.41 -8.41
N ILE A 56 21.01 16.73 -7.74
CA ILE A 56 20.93 15.28 -7.62
C ILE A 56 19.67 14.83 -8.34
N TYR A 57 19.85 14.04 -9.40
CA TYR A 57 18.75 13.44 -10.16
C TYR A 57 18.71 11.94 -9.90
N PHE A 58 17.54 11.42 -9.56
CA PHE A 58 17.33 9.98 -9.38
C PHE A 58 15.89 9.59 -9.71
N ASP A 59 15.71 8.37 -10.22
CA ASP A 59 14.40 7.78 -10.44
C ASP A 59 14.02 6.89 -9.25
N SER A 60 12.77 6.97 -8.80
CA SER A 60 12.22 6.05 -7.79
C SER A 60 11.15 5.14 -8.41
N PRO A 61 11.15 3.83 -8.12
CA PRO A 61 10.14 2.91 -8.63
C PRO A 61 8.77 3.10 -7.97
N ILE A 62 8.73 3.78 -6.82
CA ILE A 62 7.53 3.98 -6.00
C ILE A 62 7.49 5.39 -5.37
N LEU A 63 6.31 5.78 -4.89
CA LEU A 63 6.15 6.89 -3.95
C LEU A 63 6.69 6.50 -2.56
N ALA A 64 7.55 7.32 -1.95
CA ALA A 64 8.11 7.03 -0.63
C ALA A 64 8.47 8.30 0.17
N ARG A 65 8.77 8.13 1.46
CA ARG A 65 9.60 9.07 2.23
C ARG A 65 11.04 8.59 2.20
N GLY A 66 11.98 9.46 2.52
CA GLY A 66 13.36 9.03 2.61
C GLY A 66 14.33 10.13 2.98
N LYS A 67 15.59 9.88 2.66
CA LYS A 67 16.67 10.85 2.82
C LYS A 67 17.75 10.63 1.78
N ILE A 68 18.50 11.69 1.49
CA ILE A 68 19.77 11.61 0.80
C ILE A 68 20.87 11.69 1.85
N LYS A 69 21.79 10.74 1.83
CA LYS A 69 23.02 10.74 2.61
C LYS A 69 24.17 11.06 1.68
N ILE A 70 24.98 12.05 2.01
CA ILE A 70 26.15 12.46 1.22
C ILE A 70 27.40 12.17 2.03
N TYR A 71 28.39 11.58 1.37
CA TYR A 71 29.63 11.09 1.93
C TYR A 71 30.82 11.72 1.21
N ASN A 72 31.91 11.92 1.94
CA ASN A 72 33.17 12.42 1.40
C ASN A 72 34.02 11.30 0.74
N GLU A 73 35.22 11.63 0.24
CA GLU A 73 36.11 10.65 -0.42
C GLU A 73 36.56 9.49 0.48
N VAL A 74 36.61 9.71 1.79
CA VAL A 74 36.98 8.68 2.79
C VAL A 74 35.77 7.96 3.39
N ASN A 75 34.56 8.16 2.85
CA ASN A 75 33.27 7.59 3.25
C ASN A 75 32.68 8.06 4.59
N ASP A 76 33.11 9.21 5.12
CA ASP A 76 32.43 9.85 6.23
C ASP A 76 31.13 10.52 5.75
N LEU A 77 30.05 10.36 6.52
CA LEU A 77 28.77 11.02 6.25
C LEU A 77 28.89 12.52 6.57
N VAL A 78 28.78 13.37 5.55
CA VAL A 78 28.92 14.84 5.68
C VAL A 78 27.58 15.57 5.69
N ARG A 79 26.55 15.03 5.05
CA ARG A 79 25.23 15.68 4.97
C ARG A 79 24.10 14.65 4.94
N GLU A 80 23.03 14.93 5.67
CA GLU A 80 21.73 14.29 5.45
C GLU A 80 20.71 15.33 4.95
N ILE A 81 19.93 14.95 3.93
CA ILE A 81 18.82 15.75 3.40
C ILE A 81 17.56 14.93 3.52
N ASN A 82 16.65 15.32 4.41
CA ASN A 82 15.35 14.66 4.56
C ASN A 82 14.48 14.93 3.33
N LEU A 83 13.91 13.88 2.77
CA LEU A 83 12.96 13.93 1.66
C LEU A 83 11.56 13.57 2.18
N GLU A 84 10.75 14.61 2.45
CA GLU A 84 9.36 14.41 2.86
C GLU A 84 8.54 13.64 1.81
N ARG A 85 8.97 13.70 0.54
CA ARG A 85 8.34 12.99 -0.57
C ARG A 85 9.33 12.70 -1.69
N ILE A 86 9.50 11.42 -1.98
CA ILE A 86 10.13 10.85 -3.17
C ILE A 86 9.01 10.42 -4.11
N LYS A 87 8.89 11.03 -5.28
CA LYS A 87 7.87 10.69 -6.28
C LYS A 87 8.29 9.45 -7.05
N LYS A 88 7.32 8.63 -7.49
CA LYS A 88 7.55 7.64 -8.54
C LYS A 88 8.04 8.33 -9.82
N GLY A 89 9.04 7.77 -10.48
CA GLY A 89 9.75 8.38 -11.60
C GLY A 89 10.81 9.37 -11.13
N THR A 90 11.05 10.41 -11.92
CA THR A 90 12.21 11.29 -11.75
C THR A 90 12.04 12.31 -10.63
N ASN A 91 13.07 12.40 -9.79
CA ASN A 91 13.22 13.37 -8.70
C ASN A 91 14.46 14.24 -8.93
N GLU A 92 14.38 15.48 -8.47
CA GLU A 92 15.49 16.44 -8.46
C GLU A 92 15.62 17.00 -7.03
N VAL A 93 16.82 16.94 -6.46
CA VAL A 93 17.16 17.54 -5.16
C VAL A 93 18.38 18.43 -5.34
N THR A 94 18.36 19.63 -4.73
CA THR A 94 19.52 20.53 -4.75
C THR A 94 20.21 20.50 -3.39
N TRP A 95 21.54 20.39 -3.42
CA TRP A 95 22.42 20.50 -2.26
C TRP A 95 23.34 21.70 -2.45
N ASP A 96 23.62 22.45 -1.40
CA ASP A 96 24.40 23.70 -1.40
C ASP A 96 25.90 23.49 -1.15
N GLY A 97 26.37 22.24 -1.16
CA GLY A 97 27.78 21.92 -0.90
C GLY A 97 28.19 22.03 0.56
N ARG A 98 27.24 22.15 1.50
CA ARG A 98 27.54 22.31 2.93
C ARG A 98 27.29 21.02 3.72
N ASP A 99 28.04 20.82 4.79
CA ASP A 99 27.76 19.78 5.78
C ASP A 99 26.52 20.11 6.63
N ASN A 100 26.21 19.26 7.62
CA ASN A 100 25.10 19.50 8.54
C ASN A 100 25.30 20.74 9.45
N ASP A 101 26.54 21.19 9.65
CA ASP A 101 26.89 22.35 10.47
C ASP A 101 26.90 23.67 9.67
N GLY A 102 26.71 23.58 8.35
CA GLY A 102 26.67 24.70 7.43
C GLY A 102 28.05 25.14 6.93
N ASN A 103 29.11 24.36 7.19
CA ASN A 103 30.43 24.64 6.63
C ASN A 103 30.45 24.25 5.15
N LEU A 104 31.09 25.08 4.33
CA LEU A 104 31.29 24.76 2.93
C LEU A 104 32.32 23.64 2.81
N LEU A 105 31.97 22.57 2.10
CA LEU A 105 32.90 21.50 1.81
C LEU A 105 33.65 21.82 0.52
N THR A 106 34.94 21.47 0.50
CA THR A 106 35.89 21.86 -0.56
C THR A 106 36.45 20.68 -1.32
N GLU A 107 35.91 19.48 -1.12
CA GLU A 107 36.33 18.30 -1.88
C GLU A 107 35.73 18.32 -3.28
N ASP A 108 36.48 17.77 -4.24
CA ASP A 108 36.11 17.71 -5.65
C ASP A 108 35.14 16.56 -5.95
N ARG A 109 34.98 15.62 -5.00
CA ARG A 109 34.17 14.40 -5.17
C ARG A 109 33.44 14.00 -3.89
N TYR A 110 32.14 13.73 -4.03
CA TYR A 110 31.30 13.16 -2.97
C TYR A 110 30.56 11.93 -3.49
N ARG A 111 30.20 11.02 -2.58
CA ARG A 111 29.27 9.92 -2.85
C ARG A 111 27.92 10.26 -2.23
N PHE A 112 26.81 9.81 -2.79
CA PHE A 112 25.52 9.92 -2.13
C PHE A 112 24.72 8.62 -2.22
N GLU A 113 23.82 8.44 -1.26
CA GLU A 113 22.87 7.35 -1.20
C GLU A 113 21.46 7.93 -1.00
N VAL A 114 20.47 7.43 -1.74
CA VAL A 114 19.06 7.71 -1.46
C VAL A 114 18.50 6.51 -0.70
N GLU A 115 18.08 6.74 0.54
CA GLU A 115 17.39 5.78 1.38
C GLU A 115 15.90 6.08 1.33
N ALA A 116 15.08 5.07 1.02
CA ALA A 116 13.63 5.16 1.08
C ALA A 116 13.07 4.32 2.23
N GLU A 117 12.00 4.81 2.83
CA GLU A 117 11.17 4.09 3.78
C GLU A 117 10.11 3.30 3.02
N LEU A 118 10.25 1.97 3.01
CA LEU A 118 9.28 1.03 2.47
C LEU A 118 8.32 0.62 3.58
N TYR A 119 7.02 0.78 3.34
CA TYR A 119 5.99 0.47 4.33
C TYR A 119 5.35 -0.89 4.05
N HIS A 120 5.38 -1.76 5.05
CA HIS A 120 4.54 -2.95 5.22
C HIS A 120 3.37 -2.58 6.14
N ILE A 121 2.18 -2.42 5.58
CA ILE A 121 1.02 -1.95 6.34
C ILE A 121 0.22 -3.16 6.86
N PRO A 122 0.25 -3.44 8.19
CA PRO A 122 -0.56 -4.51 8.76
C PRO A 122 -2.04 -4.13 8.71
N VAL A 123 -2.88 -5.09 8.31
CA VAL A 123 -4.34 -4.94 8.33
C VAL A 123 -4.93 -6.16 9.00
N PHE A 124 -5.65 -5.96 10.09
CA PHE A 124 -6.30 -7.02 10.85
C PHE A 124 -7.78 -7.07 10.51
N LEU A 125 -8.27 -8.28 10.24
CA LEU A 125 -9.66 -8.55 9.90
C LEU A 125 -10.32 -9.37 10.99
N PHE A 126 -11.49 -8.91 11.42
CA PHE A 126 -12.28 -9.48 12.50
C PHE A 126 -13.66 -9.87 11.99
N LEU A 127 -14.12 -11.08 12.33
CA LEU A 127 -15.42 -11.58 11.92
C LEU A 127 -16.53 -11.15 12.89
N ASP A 128 -16.66 -11.90 13.98
CA ASP A 128 -17.66 -11.69 15.01
C ASP A 128 -16.95 -11.48 16.35
N ILE A 129 -17.61 -10.77 17.27
CA ILE A 129 -17.11 -10.52 18.61
C ILE A 129 -18.11 -11.14 19.58
N LYS A 130 -17.69 -12.17 20.30
CA LYS A 130 -18.57 -12.87 21.25
C LYS A 130 -17.87 -13.00 22.59
N PRO A 131 -18.54 -12.68 23.72
CA PRO A 131 -18.01 -13.01 25.03
C PRO A 131 -17.80 -14.52 25.21
N PRO A 132 -16.84 -14.95 26.06
CA PRO A 132 -16.65 -16.36 26.38
C PRO A 132 -17.95 -17.03 26.86
N GLY A 133 -18.25 -18.23 26.37
CA GLY A 133 -19.44 -18.99 26.75
C GLY A 133 -20.71 -18.64 25.97
N VAL A 134 -20.66 -17.65 25.08
CA VAL A 134 -21.74 -17.33 24.13
C VAL A 134 -21.43 -17.97 22.78
N ASP A 135 -22.02 -19.14 22.51
CA ASP A 135 -21.86 -19.87 21.24
C ASP A 135 -20.38 -20.07 20.83
N ASP A 136 -19.66 -20.86 21.63
CA ASP A 136 -18.24 -21.16 21.43
C ASP A 136 -17.96 -21.99 20.16
N GLN A 137 -18.99 -22.38 19.40
CA GLN A 137 -18.85 -23.15 18.16
C GLN A 137 -18.31 -22.30 17.01
N ASN A 138 -18.52 -20.98 17.01
CA ASN A 138 -17.90 -20.11 16.02
C ASN A 138 -16.40 -19.95 16.33
N ILE A 139 -15.57 -20.73 15.64
CA ILE A 139 -14.10 -20.71 15.82
C ILE A 139 -13.45 -19.42 15.29
N TYR A 140 -14.17 -18.65 14.47
CA TYR A 140 -13.70 -17.41 13.89
C TYR A 140 -14.08 -16.17 14.70
N ALA A 141 -14.91 -16.32 15.73
CA ALA A 141 -15.22 -15.23 16.65
C ALA A 141 -13.98 -14.85 17.49
N LEU A 142 -13.90 -13.58 17.86
CA LEU A 142 -12.90 -13.02 18.76
C LEU A 142 -13.55 -12.67 20.11
N TYR A 143 -12.81 -12.84 21.21
CA TYR A 143 -13.28 -12.36 22.50
C TYR A 143 -13.09 -10.83 22.61
N PRO A 144 -14.03 -10.09 23.23
CA PRO A 144 -13.90 -8.65 23.45
C PRO A 144 -12.58 -8.25 24.12
N GLN A 145 -12.13 -9.04 25.11
CA GLN A 145 -10.87 -8.80 25.83
C GLN A 145 -9.64 -8.94 24.92
N THR A 146 -9.70 -9.85 23.94
CA THR A 146 -8.62 -10.00 22.95
C THR A 146 -8.61 -8.80 22.00
N LEU A 147 -9.78 -8.32 21.57
CA LEU A 147 -9.85 -7.08 20.79
C LEU A 147 -9.28 -5.90 21.58
N ASP A 148 -9.73 -5.69 22.81
CA ASP A 148 -9.24 -4.62 23.68
C ASP A 148 -7.70 -4.63 23.81
N ARG A 149 -7.11 -5.81 24.06
CA ARG A 149 -5.65 -5.95 24.11
C ARG A 149 -4.96 -5.61 22.78
N ILE A 150 -5.55 -5.95 21.63
CA ILE A 150 -5.00 -5.58 20.32
C ILE A 150 -5.03 -4.05 20.14
N LEU A 151 -6.13 -3.40 20.52
CA LEU A 151 -6.26 -1.94 20.43
C LEU A 151 -5.28 -1.23 21.39
N GLU A 152 -5.09 -1.77 22.59
CA GLU A 152 -4.08 -1.28 23.54
C GLU A 152 -2.67 -1.36 22.94
N LEU A 153 -2.27 -2.50 22.37
CA LEU A 153 -0.96 -2.65 21.71
C LEU A 153 -0.76 -1.65 20.57
N ILE A 154 -1.80 -1.41 19.76
CA ILE A 154 -1.79 -0.39 18.70
C ILE A 154 -1.58 1.01 19.31
N LYS A 155 -2.28 1.33 20.39
CA LYS A 155 -2.18 2.64 21.06
C LYS A 155 -0.79 2.84 21.68
N GLU A 156 -0.32 1.89 22.49
CA GLU A 156 0.97 1.92 23.17
C GLU A 156 2.14 1.99 22.18
N GLY A 157 2.04 1.28 21.06
CA GLY A 157 3.04 1.31 20.00
C GLY A 157 3.05 2.60 19.16
N GLY A 158 2.11 3.52 19.39
CA GLY A 158 1.99 4.78 18.65
C GLY A 158 1.55 4.59 17.19
N PHE A 159 0.79 3.53 16.92
CA PHE A 159 0.23 3.27 15.60
C PHE A 159 -0.94 4.20 15.30
N GLN A 160 -1.11 4.51 14.02
CA GLN A 160 -2.18 5.35 13.51
C GLN A 160 -3.10 4.49 12.65
N THR A 161 -4.33 4.33 13.11
CA THR A 161 -5.33 3.55 12.39
C THR A 161 -5.76 4.26 11.11
N ALA A 162 -5.85 3.51 10.03
CA ALA A 162 -6.35 3.96 8.74
C ALA A 162 -7.49 3.05 8.27
N THR A 163 -8.46 3.62 7.55
CA THR A 163 -9.52 2.84 6.93
C THR A 163 -8.98 2.07 5.72
N ALA A 164 -9.69 1.04 5.26
CA ALA A 164 -9.30 0.23 4.11
C ALA A 164 -9.14 1.08 2.83
N GLY A 165 -9.96 2.10 2.64
CA GLY A 165 -9.83 3.09 1.55
C GLY A 165 -8.58 3.95 1.67
N GLU A 166 -8.24 4.43 2.87
CA GLU A 166 -6.98 5.15 3.12
C GLU A 166 -5.77 4.24 2.83
N ILE A 167 -5.84 2.97 3.24
CA ILE A 167 -4.79 1.98 2.96
C ILE A 167 -4.70 1.70 1.46
N ALA A 168 -5.82 1.58 0.76
CA ALA A 168 -5.86 1.44 -0.70
C ALA A 168 -5.20 2.65 -1.40
N ASP A 169 -5.39 3.86 -0.89
CA ASP A 169 -4.73 5.05 -1.42
C ASP A 169 -3.22 5.05 -1.15
N TYR A 170 -2.76 4.49 -0.02
CA TYR A 170 -1.32 4.33 0.26
C TYR A 170 -0.68 3.31 -0.67
N VAL A 171 -1.26 2.11 -0.77
CA VAL A 171 -0.70 1.05 -1.62
C VAL A 171 -0.84 1.34 -3.11
N GLY A 172 -1.82 2.16 -3.49
CA GLY A 172 -2.03 2.68 -4.84
C GLY A 172 -1.24 3.93 -5.18
N GLU A 173 -0.31 4.36 -4.31
CA GLU A 173 0.57 5.53 -4.51
C GLU A 173 -0.15 6.88 -4.69
N ARG A 174 -1.39 7.00 -4.19
CA ARG A 174 -2.14 8.26 -4.20
C ARG A 174 -1.74 9.16 -3.05
N ASN A 175 -1.45 8.57 -1.88
CA ASN A 175 -1.03 9.26 -0.66
C ASN A 175 0.15 8.51 -0.01
N LEU A 176 0.95 9.22 0.80
CA LEU A 176 1.95 8.57 1.65
C LEU A 176 1.28 8.10 2.96
N PRO A 177 1.56 6.88 3.44
CA PRO A 177 1.04 6.44 4.74
C PRO A 177 1.61 7.30 5.87
N PRO A 178 0.95 7.40 7.04
CA PRO A 178 1.62 7.90 8.25
C PRO A 178 2.80 6.99 8.65
N PRO A 179 3.67 7.37 9.62
CA PRO A 179 4.84 6.56 9.99
C PRO A 179 4.54 5.14 10.52
N LYS A 180 3.36 4.93 11.13
CA LYS A 180 2.95 3.64 11.69
C LYS A 180 1.49 3.32 11.34
N PRO A 181 1.15 3.13 10.05
CA PRO A 181 -0.21 2.85 9.63
C PRO A 181 -0.64 1.45 10.09
N VAL A 182 -1.91 1.28 10.44
CA VAL A 182 -2.51 -0.04 10.67
C VAL A 182 -3.98 -0.03 10.27
N GLY A 183 -4.46 -1.11 9.65
CA GLY A 183 -5.87 -1.26 9.29
C GLY A 183 -6.62 -2.15 10.26
N LEU A 184 -7.88 -1.79 10.53
CA LEU A 184 -8.82 -2.60 11.29
C LEU A 184 -10.08 -2.78 10.44
N ILE A 185 -10.38 -4.03 10.06
CA ILE A 185 -11.52 -4.37 9.20
C ILE A 185 -12.44 -5.32 9.94
N PHE A 186 -13.72 -4.97 10.00
CA PHE A 186 -14.80 -5.81 10.52
C PHE A 186 -15.70 -6.23 9.35
N ILE A 187 -16.18 -7.47 9.36
CA ILE A 187 -16.93 -8.06 8.24
C ILE A 187 -18.28 -8.64 8.65
N ASP A 188 -19.10 -9.02 7.67
CA ASP A 188 -20.44 -9.59 7.73
C ASP A 188 -21.55 -8.71 8.33
N GLY A 189 -21.22 -7.91 9.34
CA GLY A 189 -22.17 -7.09 10.07
C GLY A 189 -22.80 -7.78 11.27
N TYR A 190 -22.06 -8.65 11.97
CA TYR A 190 -22.54 -9.30 13.19
C TYR A 190 -22.86 -8.30 14.31
N LYS A 191 -23.91 -8.58 15.10
CA LYS A 191 -24.30 -7.78 16.27
C LYS A 191 -23.25 -7.74 17.37
N GLY A 192 -22.41 -8.78 17.46
CA GLY A 192 -21.30 -8.82 18.41
C GLY A 192 -20.39 -7.59 18.29
N PHE A 193 -20.12 -7.16 17.05
CA PHE A 193 -19.35 -5.93 16.83
C PHE A 193 -20.05 -4.69 17.39
N PHE A 194 -21.36 -4.53 17.19
CA PHE A 194 -22.10 -3.41 17.75
C PHE A 194 -22.09 -3.40 19.28
N ASN A 195 -22.35 -4.56 19.89
CA ASN A 195 -22.51 -4.69 21.34
C ASN A 195 -21.18 -4.52 22.08
N ASP A 196 -20.12 -5.15 21.58
CA ASP A 196 -18.87 -5.35 22.35
C ASP A 196 -17.62 -4.80 21.65
N GLY A 197 -17.71 -4.43 20.37
CA GLY A 197 -16.56 -3.95 19.57
C GLY A 197 -16.54 -2.43 19.37
N ALA A 198 -17.58 -1.88 18.77
CA ALA A 198 -17.63 -0.49 18.30
C ALA A 198 -17.37 0.53 19.43
N GLY A 199 -17.82 0.23 20.65
CA GLY A 199 -17.54 1.03 21.84
C GLY A 199 -16.06 1.11 22.20
N LEU A 200 -15.31 0.02 22.01
CA LEU A 200 -13.86 -0.01 22.24
C LEU A 200 -13.14 0.87 21.22
N LEU A 201 -13.46 0.74 19.92
CA LEU A 201 -12.84 1.56 18.86
C LEU A 201 -13.05 3.06 19.13
N LYS A 202 -14.25 3.44 19.61
CA LYS A 202 -14.55 4.80 20.04
C LYS A 202 -13.68 5.23 21.23
N ALA A 203 -13.53 4.38 22.25
CA ALA A 203 -12.75 4.69 23.45
C ALA A 203 -11.27 4.93 23.14
N TYR A 204 -10.70 4.21 22.16
CA TYR A 204 -9.33 4.39 21.70
C TYR A 204 -9.15 5.48 20.62
N ASP A 205 -10.25 6.06 20.12
CA ASP A 205 -10.28 7.01 18.98
C ASP A 205 -9.65 6.41 17.71
N MET A 206 -10.08 5.20 17.36
CA MET A 206 -9.49 4.40 16.28
C MET A 206 -10.43 4.29 15.09
N LYS A 207 -9.92 4.68 13.91
CA LYS A 207 -10.61 4.47 12.63
C LYS A 207 -10.66 2.99 12.27
N PHE A 208 -11.72 2.58 11.60
CA PHE A 208 -11.89 1.21 11.11
C PHE A 208 -12.77 1.17 9.86
N SER A 209 -12.78 0.03 9.18
CA SER A 209 -13.73 -0.24 8.10
C SER A 209 -14.68 -1.36 8.50
N LEU A 210 -15.96 -1.21 8.15
CA LEU A 210 -17.00 -2.21 8.34
C LEU A 210 -17.58 -2.61 6.99
N PHE A 211 -17.36 -3.86 6.60
CA PHE A 211 -17.90 -4.45 5.38
C PHE A 211 -19.17 -5.25 5.71
N LEU A 212 -20.22 -5.04 4.91
CA LEU A 212 -21.54 -5.60 5.18
C LEU A 212 -21.97 -6.57 4.08
N ILE A 213 -22.56 -7.70 4.48
CA ILE A 213 -23.47 -8.45 3.61
C ILE A 213 -24.85 -7.82 3.74
N THR A 214 -25.16 -6.88 2.85
CA THR A 214 -26.26 -5.94 3.06
C THR A 214 -27.65 -6.60 3.09
N GLY A 215 -27.83 -7.77 2.46
CA GLY A 215 -29.07 -8.54 2.53
C GLY A 215 -29.26 -9.34 3.81
N TYR A 216 -28.27 -9.39 4.71
CA TYR A 216 -28.41 -10.01 6.03
C TYR A 216 -28.79 -8.99 7.11
N ILE A 217 -28.45 -7.71 6.90
CA ILE A 217 -28.67 -6.62 7.86
C ILE A 217 -30.17 -6.40 8.09
N GLY A 218 -30.62 -6.56 9.33
CA GLY A 218 -32.03 -6.48 9.75
C GLY A 218 -32.88 -7.69 9.35
N VAL A 219 -32.27 -8.73 8.77
CA VAL A 219 -32.95 -9.95 8.31
C VAL A 219 -32.56 -11.14 9.18
N ARG A 220 -31.26 -11.34 9.42
CA ARG A 220 -30.75 -12.44 10.23
C ARG A 220 -30.60 -12.02 11.70
N PRO A 221 -31.08 -12.81 12.69
CA PRO A 221 -31.08 -12.41 14.10
C PRO A 221 -29.71 -12.05 14.69
N GLU A 222 -28.66 -12.72 14.21
CA GLU A 222 -27.26 -12.55 14.62
C GLU A 222 -26.57 -11.34 13.97
N MET A 223 -27.18 -10.77 12.92
CA MET A 223 -26.64 -9.64 12.16
C MET A 223 -27.29 -8.34 12.62
N MET A 224 -26.54 -7.25 12.56
CA MET A 224 -27.03 -5.93 12.92
C MET A 224 -28.27 -5.55 12.11
N ASN A 225 -29.09 -4.67 12.66
CA ASN A 225 -30.10 -3.92 11.91
C ASN A 225 -29.55 -2.56 11.45
N TRP A 226 -30.29 -1.85 10.59
CA TRP A 226 -29.82 -0.56 10.06
C TRP A 226 -29.76 0.58 11.08
N GLU A 227 -30.50 0.51 12.19
CA GLU A 227 -30.37 1.50 13.28
C GLU A 227 -29.03 1.34 13.99
N GLU A 228 -28.63 0.10 14.27
CA GLU A 228 -27.32 -0.24 14.85
C GLU A 228 -26.17 0.18 13.93
N VAL A 229 -26.27 -0.10 12.62
CA VAL A 229 -25.28 0.35 11.62
C VAL A 229 -25.21 1.89 11.54
N ARG A 230 -26.34 2.59 11.60
CA ARG A 230 -26.37 4.07 11.65
C ARG A 230 -25.70 4.61 12.92
N ALA A 231 -25.92 3.98 14.07
CA ALA A 231 -25.27 4.36 15.31
C ALA A 231 -23.74 4.19 15.22
N ILE A 232 -23.24 3.14 14.55
CA ILE A 232 -21.82 2.99 14.24
C ILE A 232 -21.32 4.11 13.32
N SER A 233 -22.08 4.47 12.28
CA SER A 233 -21.71 5.56 11.37
C SER A 233 -21.58 6.90 12.09
N GLN A 234 -22.45 7.17 13.07
CA GLN A 234 -22.43 8.38 13.90
C GLN A 234 -21.21 8.49 14.81
N LEU A 235 -20.40 7.43 14.96
CA LEU A 235 -19.12 7.52 15.66
C LEU A 235 -18.11 8.41 14.92
N GLY A 236 -18.27 8.59 13.60
CA GLY A 236 -17.34 9.38 12.78
C GLY A 236 -15.98 8.69 12.54
N LEU A 237 -15.84 7.43 12.94
CA LEU A 237 -14.60 6.64 12.83
C LEU A 237 -14.65 5.55 11.74
N ALA A 238 -15.85 5.24 11.23
CA ALA A 238 -16.08 4.10 10.34
C ALA A 238 -16.09 4.49 8.86
N GLU A 239 -15.36 3.73 8.04
CA GLU A 239 -15.63 3.58 6.61
C GLU A 239 -16.54 2.38 6.36
N PHE A 240 -17.48 2.48 5.42
CA PHE A 240 -18.38 1.37 5.08
C PHE A 240 -18.04 0.77 3.71
N GLY A 241 -17.83 -0.55 3.70
CA GLY A 241 -17.66 -1.36 2.51
C GLY A 241 -18.75 -2.41 2.37
N ILE A 242 -18.69 -3.23 1.32
CA ILE A 242 -19.66 -4.30 1.07
C ILE A 242 -18.98 -5.63 0.72
N GLU A 243 -19.70 -6.71 0.99
CA GLU A 243 -19.35 -8.07 0.55
C GLU A 243 -20.33 -8.60 -0.50
N GLY A 244 -21.35 -7.81 -0.84
CA GLY A 244 -22.46 -8.16 -1.71
C GLY A 244 -23.81 -7.87 -1.05
N HIS A 245 -24.89 -8.12 -1.79
CA HIS A 245 -26.26 -7.99 -1.29
C HIS A 245 -26.80 -9.35 -0.86
N LYS A 246 -26.81 -10.31 -1.77
CA LYS A 246 -27.21 -11.69 -1.53
C LYS A 246 -26.12 -12.61 -2.05
N ILE A 247 -25.08 -12.80 -1.24
CA ILE A 247 -24.19 -13.93 -1.47
C ILE A 247 -25.05 -15.18 -1.29
N PRO A 248 -25.15 -16.09 -2.30
CA PRO A 248 -25.96 -17.29 -2.19
C PRO A 248 -25.63 -18.06 -0.90
N ASP A 249 -26.57 -18.84 -0.34
CA ASP A 249 -26.44 -19.51 0.97
C ASP A 249 -25.20 -20.42 1.14
N ASN A 250 -24.44 -20.64 0.07
CA ASN A 250 -23.17 -21.37 0.06
C ASN A 250 -21.93 -20.46 -0.03
N GLY A 251 -22.08 -19.13 -0.02
CA GLY A 251 -20.98 -18.17 -0.14
C GLY A 251 -20.39 -18.01 -1.55
N PHE A 252 -20.99 -18.63 -2.58
CA PHE A 252 -20.52 -18.81 -3.97
C PHE A 252 -21.15 -17.94 -5.08
N TRP A 253 -20.50 -16.93 -5.67
CA TRP A 253 -20.83 -16.60 -7.07
C TRP A 253 -20.22 -17.64 -8.01
N SER A 254 -21.09 -18.37 -8.70
CA SER A 254 -20.70 -19.31 -9.74
C SER A 254 -21.58 -19.11 -10.98
N GLN A 255 -21.00 -19.38 -12.15
CA GLN A 255 -21.74 -19.38 -13.41
C GLN A 255 -22.74 -20.54 -13.42
N LYS A 256 -24.00 -20.25 -13.73
CA LYS A 256 -25.06 -21.26 -13.78
C LYS A 256 -25.02 -22.04 -15.10
N PRO A 257 -25.53 -23.29 -15.14
CA PRO A 257 -25.67 -24.02 -16.40
C PRO A 257 -26.48 -23.21 -17.43
N GLY A 258 -25.92 -23.02 -18.63
CA GLY A 258 -26.55 -22.25 -19.70
C GLY A 258 -26.46 -20.72 -19.58
N GLU A 259 -25.90 -20.19 -18.49
CA GLU A 259 -25.66 -18.74 -18.33
C GLU A 259 -24.46 -18.33 -19.20
N SER A 260 -24.60 -17.29 -20.02
CA SER A 260 -23.46 -16.73 -20.75
C SER A 260 -22.52 -16.00 -19.80
N LEU A 261 -21.27 -15.77 -20.23
CA LEU A 261 -20.30 -15.03 -19.43
C LEU A 261 -20.79 -13.60 -19.08
N GLU A 262 -21.45 -12.95 -20.04
CA GLU A 262 -21.97 -11.59 -19.86
C GLU A 262 -23.18 -11.55 -18.91
N GLN A 263 -24.06 -12.57 -18.97
CA GLN A 263 -25.14 -12.72 -18.00
C GLN A 263 -24.58 -12.93 -16.58
N TYR A 264 -23.55 -13.78 -16.45
CA TYR A 264 -22.89 -14.05 -15.19
C TYR A 264 -22.24 -12.77 -14.59
N LYS A 265 -21.45 -12.03 -15.38
CA LYS A 265 -20.88 -10.74 -14.95
C LYS A 265 -21.96 -9.73 -14.56
N SER A 266 -23.03 -9.63 -15.35
CA SER A 266 -24.14 -8.70 -15.09
C SER A 266 -24.83 -9.01 -13.76
N ARG A 267 -24.94 -10.29 -13.38
CA ARG A 267 -25.49 -10.69 -12.08
C ARG A 267 -24.59 -10.27 -10.92
N ILE A 268 -23.27 -10.37 -11.05
CA ILE A 268 -22.32 -9.87 -10.04
C ILE A 268 -22.46 -8.35 -9.91
N ILE A 269 -22.41 -7.62 -11.04
CA ILE A 269 -22.53 -6.16 -11.06
C ILE A 269 -23.85 -5.71 -10.41
N SER A 270 -24.96 -6.40 -10.71
CA SER A 270 -26.27 -6.09 -10.13
C SER A 270 -26.31 -6.33 -8.62
N ASP A 271 -25.70 -7.41 -8.12
CA ASP A 271 -25.64 -7.68 -6.68
C ASP A 271 -24.82 -6.63 -5.94
N VAL A 272 -23.65 -6.28 -6.49
CA VAL A 272 -22.78 -5.22 -5.96
C VAL A 272 -23.52 -3.88 -5.94
N ASN A 273 -24.17 -3.50 -7.03
CA ASN A 273 -24.91 -2.24 -7.10
C ASN A 273 -26.09 -2.19 -6.11
N ALA A 274 -26.82 -3.29 -5.94
CA ALA A 274 -27.89 -3.36 -4.95
C ALA A 274 -27.35 -3.15 -3.53
N ALA A 275 -26.18 -3.72 -3.20
CA ALA A 275 -25.53 -3.52 -1.92
C ALA A 275 -25.10 -2.06 -1.71
N ARG A 276 -24.47 -1.45 -2.72
CA ARG A 276 -24.03 -0.05 -2.68
C ARG A 276 -25.21 0.90 -2.50
N GLU A 277 -26.31 0.68 -3.22
CA GLU A 277 -27.53 1.47 -3.10
C GLU A 277 -28.12 1.38 -1.69
N LEU A 278 -28.16 0.18 -1.12
CA LEU A 278 -28.74 -0.02 0.21
C LEU A 278 -27.91 0.65 1.31
N VAL A 279 -26.58 0.58 1.24
CA VAL A 279 -25.69 1.34 2.14
C VAL A 279 -25.87 2.84 1.93
N GLY A 280 -25.85 3.32 0.69
CA GLY A 280 -26.01 4.74 0.36
C GLY A 280 -27.33 5.32 0.86
N LYS A 281 -28.44 4.57 0.72
CA LYS A 281 -29.75 4.98 1.22
C LYS A 281 -29.81 5.08 2.75
N ASN A 282 -29.14 4.17 3.46
CA ASN A 282 -29.22 4.12 4.93
C ASN A 282 -28.23 5.04 5.64
N LEU A 283 -27.07 5.31 5.02
CA LEU A 283 -25.95 6.03 5.65
C LEU A 283 -25.59 7.35 4.95
N ASN A 284 -26.20 7.64 3.79
CA ASN A 284 -25.88 8.82 2.98
C ASN A 284 -24.38 8.91 2.62
N THR A 285 -23.76 7.76 2.33
CA THR A 285 -22.34 7.64 1.96
C THR A 285 -22.17 6.84 0.68
N GLY A 286 -21.10 7.12 -0.07
CA GLY A 286 -20.63 6.26 -1.13
C GLY A 286 -19.98 4.98 -0.59
N VAL A 287 -19.95 3.93 -1.41
CA VAL A 287 -19.22 2.69 -1.15
C VAL A 287 -18.20 2.49 -2.26
N GLU A 288 -16.93 2.41 -1.86
CA GLU A 288 -15.79 2.31 -2.78
C GLU A 288 -15.00 1.00 -2.60
N GLY A 289 -15.20 0.29 -1.49
CA GLY A 289 -14.53 -0.96 -1.16
C GLY A 289 -15.42 -2.18 -1.30
N PHE A 290 -14.86 -3.27 -1.85
CA PHE A 290 -15.48 -4.59 -1.85
C PHE A 290 -14.57 -5.62 -1.16
N LEU A 291 -15.12 -6.42 -0.26
CA LEU A 291 -14.37 -7.49 0.42
C LEU A 291 -14.76 -8.86 -0.10
N TRP A 292 -13.74 -9.67 -0.37
CA TRP A 292 -13.91 -11.01 -0.90
C TRP A 292 -13.90 -12.07 0.21
N LYS A 293 -14.93 -12.91 0.23
CA LYS A 293 -14.83 -14.21 0.90
C LYS A 293 -13.83 -15.10 0.17
N ALA A 294 -13.22 -16.04 0.90
CA ALA A 294 -12.31 -17.01 0.32
C ALA A 294 -12.92 -17.68 -0.92
N LYS A 295 -12.10 -17.98 -1.95
CA LYS A 295 -12.49 -18.65 -3.21
C LYS A 295 -13.44 -17.88 -4.15
N GLN A 296 -13.84 -16.65 -3.85
CA GLN A 296 -14.67 -15.83 -4.76
C GLN A 296 -13.87 -14.92 -5.70
N ASN A 297 -12.62 -14.59 -5.35
CA ASN A 297 -11.80 -13.53 -5.94
C ASN A 297 -11.05 -13.94 -7.22
N ASN A 298 -11.71 -14.63 -8.15
CA ASN A 298 -11.11 -14.92 -9.46
C ASN A 298 -11.11 -13.67 -10.38
N SER A 299 -10.24 -13.65 -11.39
CA SER A 299 -10.05 -12.48 -12.27
C SER A 299 -11.34 -11.96 -12.93
N LEU A 300 -12.26 -12.86 -13.25
CA LEU A 300 -13.54 -12.53 -13.86
C LEU A 300 -14.47 -11.80 -12.87
N ASN A 301 -14.61 -12.34 -11.66
CA ASN A 301 -15.41 -11.72 -10.61
C ASN A 301 -14.80 -10.37 -10.20
N MET A 302 -13.48 -10.30 -10.05
CA MET A 302 -12.78 -9.05 -9.72
C MET A 302 -12.95 -7.99 -10.80
N ALA A 303 -12.93 -8.36 -12.08
CA ALA A 303 -13.20 -7.44 -13.17
C ALA A 303 -14.65 -6.92 -13.14
N ALA A 304 -15.63 -7.79 -12.88
CA ALA A 304 -17.04 -7.40 -12.75
C ALA A 304 -17.25 -6.44 -11.56
N VAL A 305 -16.63 -6.71 -10.42
CA VAL A 305 -16.66 -5.81 -9.25
C VAL A 305 -16.05 -4.45 -9.59
N ARG A 306 -14.89 -4.39 -10.26
CA ARG A 306 -14.32 -3.11 -10.73
C ARG A 306 -15.26 -2.35 -11.68
N GLN A 307 -15.92 -3.06 -12.60
CA GLN A 307 -16.89 -2.45 -13.54
C GLN A 307 -18.10 -1.83 -12.85
N SER A 308 -18.44 -2.27 -11.64
CA SER A 308 -19.51 -1.65 -10.84
C SER A 308 -19.13 -0.30 -10.22
N GLY A 309 -17.87 0.14 -10.34
CA GLY A 309 -17.37 1.39 -9.77
C GLY A 309 -16.74 1.26 -8.38
N ILE A 310 -16.50 0.04 -7.91
CA ILE A 310 -15.64 -0.24 -6.75
C ILE A 310 -14.19 0.15 -7.10
N LYS A 311 -13.56 0.92 -6.22
CA LYS A 311 -12.22 1.48 -6.43
C LYS A 311 -11.10 0.63 -5.83
N TYR A 312 -11.40 -0.17 -4.81
CA TYR A 312 -10.43 -1.06 -4.19
C TYR A 312 -11.08 -2.34 -3.68
N GLN A 313 -10.29 -3.40 -3.54
CA GLN A 313 -10.78 -4.72 -3.15
C GLN A 313 -9.96 -5.30 -2.01
N VAL A 314 -10.62 -5.89 -1.01
CA VAL A 314 -9.97 -6.51 0.15
C VAL A 314 -9.94 -8.02 0.00
N LEU A 315 -8.77 -8.62 0.18
CA LEU A 315 -8.54 -10.06 0.15
C LEU A 315 -8.08 -10.56 1.51
N ILE A 316 -8.74 -11.60 2.02
CA ILE A 316 -8.28 -12.32 3.20
C ILE A 316 -6.98 -13.05 2.84
N ASN A 317 -5.89 -12.79 3.55
CA ASN A 317 -4.58 -13.38 3.29
C ASN A 317 -3.79 -13.57 4.60
N TYR A 318 -3.20 -14.75 4.79
CA TYR A 318 -2.46 -15.08 6.00
C TYR A 318 -0.97 -14.70 5.94
N ASP A 319 -0.41 -14.52 4.75
CA ASP A 319 1.03 -14.46 4.54
C ASP A 319 1.49 -13.08 4.07
N LEU A 320 0.70 -12.44 3.21
CA LEU A 320 1.06 -11.18 2.58
C LEU A 320 0.86 -9.99 3.51
N VAL A 321 1.74 -9.01 3.36
CA VAL A 321 1.62 -7.66 3.93
C VAL A 321 1.35 -6.66 2.80
N ASN A 322 0.84 -5.49 3.14
CA ASN A 322 0.52 -4.47 2.15
C ASN A 322 1.72 -3.56 1.90
N GLU A 323 2.07 -3.36 0.63
CA GLU A 323 3.21 -2.58 0.19
C GLU A 323 2.79 -1.44 -0.75
N ILE A 324 3.56 -0.35 -0.73
CA ILE A 324 3.36 0.76 -1.66
C ILE A 324 3.68 0.31 -3.08
N GLY A 325 2.77 0.59 -4.01
CA GLY A 325 2.90 0.22 -5.43
C GLY A 325 2.16 -1.05 -5.83
N GLN A 326 1.48 -1.75 -4.89
CA GLN A 326 0.77 -3.01 -5.19
C GLN A 326 -0.56 -2.82 -5.95
N GLY A 327 -1.06 -1.58 -6.06
CA GLY A 327 -2.25 -1.25 -6.85
C GLY A 327 -3.50 -1.03 -6.00
N ASP A 328 -4.62 -1.68 -6.36
CA ASP A 328 -5.96 -1.44 -5.77
C ASP A 328 -6.44 -2.57 -4.84
N ILE A 329 -5.53 -3.45 -4.45
CA ILE A 329 -5.82 -4.59 -3.56
C ILE A 329 -5.33 -4.27 -2.16
N VAL A 330 -6.10 -4.66 -1.14
CA VAL A 330 -5.68 -4.63 0.26
C VAL A 330 -5.72 -6.05 0.80
N TYR A 331 -4.61 -6.54 1.34
CA TYR A 331 -4.54 -7.81 2.04
C TYR A 331 -4.90 -7.63 3.51
N ALA A 332 -5.74 -8.50 4.04
CA ALA A 332 -6.18 -8.43 5.43
C ALA A 332 -5.96 -9.78 6.14
N TYR A 333 -5.24 -9.73 7.25
CA TYR A 333 -4.91 -10.89 8.07
C TYR A 333 -6.09 -11.21 9.02
N PRO A 334 -6.72 -12.38 8.89
CA PRO A 334 -7.86 -12.75 9.74
C PRO A 334 -7.39 -13.07 11.16
N VAL A 335 -8.08 -12.49 12.15
CA VAL A 335 -7.84 -12.68 13.58
C VAL A 335 -9.04 -13.38 14.19
N SER A 336 -8.77 -14.44 14.96
CA SER A 336 -9.78 -15.20 15.71
C SER A 336 -9.34 -15.42 17.16
N LYS A 337 -10.21 -16.03 17.97
CA LYS A 337 -9.89 -16.41 19.36
C LYS A 337 -8.67 -17.32 19.52
N THR A 338 -8.22 -17.99 18.45
CA THR A 338 -7.03 -18.86 18.47
C THR A 338 -5.76 -18.16 17.97
N THR A 339 -5.87 -16.93 17.47
CA THR A 339 -4.70 -16.18 17.02
C THR A 339 -3.82 -15.84 18.22
N ASP A 340 -2.56 -16.26 18.17
CA ASP A 340 -1.56 -15.88 19.18
C ASP A 340 -1.30 -14.37 19.09
N ILE A 341 -1.39 -13.67 20.23
CA ILE A 341 -1.13 -12.23 20.30
C ILE A 341 0.28 -11.88 19.82
N LYS A 342 1.25 -12.80 19.94
CA LYS A 342 2.61 -12.62 19.43
C LYS A 342 2.67 -12.45 17.91
N GLU A 343 1.72 -13.04 17.18
CA GLU A 343 1.62 -12.86 15.72
C GLU A 343 1.13 -11.45 15.38
N ILE A 344 0.25 -10.87 16.21
CA ILE A 344 -0.16 -9.47 16.11
C ILE A 344 1.03 -8.55 16.36
N GLU A 345 1.77 -8.77 17.47
CA GLU A 345 2.96 -8.00 17.82
C GLU A 345 4.03 -8.08 16.73
N LYS A 346 4.27 -9.27 16.17
CA LYS A 346 5.23 -9.47 15.07
C LYS A 346 4.87 -8.65 13.83
N ARG A 347 3.58 -8.62 13.44
CA ARG A 347 3.10 -7.84 12.30
C ARG A 347 3.17 -6.34 12.56
N LEU A 348 2.87 -5.92 13.79
CA LEU A 348 3.01 -4.54 14.22
C LEU A 348 4.49 -4.10 14.25
N ASN A 349 5.43 -4.96 14.59
CA ASN A 349 6.85 -4.58 14.70
C ASN A 349 7.59 -4.49 13.35
N ASN A 350 7.00 -4.95 12.25
CA ASN A 350 7.65 -5.00 10.93
C ASN A 350 7.05 -4.01 9.92
N ILE A 351 6.77 -2.76 10.33
CA ILE A 351 6.07 -1.78 9.47
C ILE A 351 7.00 -1.13 8.44
N VAL A 352 8.22 -0.77 8.83
CA VAL A 352 9.08 0.05 7.98
C VAL A 352 10.38 -0.70 7.74
N GLU A 353 10.65 -0.99 6.48
CA GLU A 353 11.96 -1.41 6.01
C GLU A 353 12.65 -0.19 5.39
N LYS A 354 13.81 0.20 5.92
CA LYS A 354 14.65 1.24 5.31
C LYS A 354 15.55 0.58 4.28
N LYS A 355 15.43 1.00 3.03
CA LYS A 355 16.21 0.44 1.92
C LYS A 355 16.94 1.54 1.17
N ILE A 356 18.22 1.32 0.92
CA ILE A 356 18.97 2.15 -0.03
C ILE A 356 18.45 1.80 -1.42
N ILE A 357 17.81 2.77 -2.08
CA ILE A 357 17.23 2.60 -3.41
C ILE A 357 18.11 3.21 -4.50
N PHE A 358 19.14 3.99 -4.13
CA PHE A 358 20.07 4.60 -5.09
C PHE A 358 21.43 4.86 -4.46
N LYS A 359 22.51 4.74 -5.24
CA LYS A 359 23.85 5.25 -4.92
C LYS A 359 24.43 6.00 -6.12
N GLY A 360 25.15 7.09 -5.89
CA GLY A 360 25.79 7.85 -6.95
C GLY A 360 27.02 8.62 -6.47
N VAL A 361 27.67 9.31 -7.41
CA VAL A 361 28.84 10.17 -7.16
C VAL A 361 28.51 11.57 -7.68
N LEU A 362 28.85 12.59 -6.89
CA LEU A 362 28.88 14.00 -7.25
C LEU A 362 30.34 14.35 -7.49
N GLN A 363 30.67 14.96 -8.61
CA GLN A 363 32.02 15.44 -8.89
C GLN A 363 31.92 16.90 -9.37
N GLU A 364 32.95 17.71 -9.23
CA GLU A 364 32.98 18.98 -9.98
C GLU A 364 33.38 18.70 -11.44
N ASN A 365 32.59 19.21 -12.39
CA ASN A 365 33.02 19.23 -13.79
C ASN A 365 34.09 20.31 -13.93
N ASN A 366 35.36 19.89 -13.93
CA ASN A 366 36.41 20.69 -14.53
C ASN A 366 36.19 20.65 -16.05
N GLU A 367 35.96 21.83 -16.65
CA GLU A 367 35.70 22.04 -18.09
C GLU A 367 36.62 21.26 -19.03
#